data_AF-A0A9E4MLR6-F1
#
_entry.id   AF-A0A9E4MLR6-F1
#
_cell.length_a   1.000
_cell.length_b   1.000
_cell.length_c   1.000
_cell.angle_alpha   90.00
_cell.angle_beta   90.00
_cell.angle_gamma   90.00
#
_symmetry.space_group_name_H-M   'P 1'
#
loop_
_entity.id
_entity.type
_entity.pdbx_description
1 polymer ?
#
loop_
_entity_poly.entity_id
_entity_poly.type
_entity_poly.pdbx_seq_one_letter_code
_entity_poly.pdbx_strand_id
1 'polypeptide(L)'
;MLWLVTFLALSPPPDSTSPAPAWRVATAATSERIDISFVTGPVRVEVLPLDRLIILHTRNNPSRLAARVAAAAGQICPEVRAEKDRVELRCRTPQLDATLNRFGERLVLDINELRGLPWRLGPDGPPISFFNPEELGLGAGCPGDNAAARGECALKEGRFLEAAKAFRDALLTPHLLFAQVRLGDLALIAGDPQTAVGWYNLGNRVGVYGRLSSGRLCEFDPECITFVPSLDPDPYSMPPLLRDDLVLRWARAQAFSGDLPQAVSILRRRFQAVDDDRFCQLPAGVLCRRILLTAFKQVALEQGRHVLETYLLLPESGEGPVAVDLSREAAEMSARLGAPSFGANLLSRVTGIVPEPRLAEHLLRAAELYLMGHDPVRARVILEFAESRALGKALQERRWKHVRKLAMRGEPAASPPKDDKPVVPIESAAETLAAALGLSARIEAFLTGKEEAPAAAPAPAGDGPSPPPAAAGSPEDRAQPNPQETKEKQ
;
A
#
# COMPACT_ATOMS: atom_id res chain seq x y z
N MET A 1 71.61 21.84 -9.61
CA MET A 1 71.04 20.52 -9.94
C MET A 1 69.96 20.21 -8.91
N LEU A 2 68.78 20.80 -9.06
CA LEU A 2 67.57 20.15 -9.60
C LEU A 2 67.19 18.84 -8.87
N TRP A 3 66.25 18.96 -7.94
CA TRP A 3 65.33 17.88 -7.57
C TRP A 3 63.90 18.42 -7.68
N LEU A 4 63.11 17.69 -8.48
CA LEU A 4 61.71 17.92 -8.80
C LEU A 4 60.83 17.85 -7.54
N VAL A 5 60.01 18.88 -7.34
CA VAL A 5 58.78 18.81 -6.54
C VAL A 5 57.61 18.70 -7.52
N THR A 6 57.00 17.53 -7.58
CA THR A 6 55.80 17.28 -8.38
C THR A 6 54.60 17.89 -7.67
N PHE A 7 54.14 19.05 -8.16
CA PHE A 7 52.83 19.61 -7.87
C PHE A 7 51.76 18.74 -8.55
N LEU A 8 51.05 17.91 -7.78
CA LEU A 8 49.73 17.42 -8.18
C LEU A 8 48.74 18.57 -7.97
N ALA A 9 48.25 19.09 -9.09
CA ALA A 9 47.27 20.15 -9.18
C ALA A 9 46.01 19.77 -8.39
N LEU A 10 45.67 20.58 -7.38
CA LEU A 10 44.30 20.69 -6.91
C LEU A 10 43.46 21.22 -8.08
N SER A 11 42.55 20.41 -8.60
CA SER A 11 41.43 20.93 -9.38
C SER A 11 40.70 21.98 -8.52
N PRO A 12 40.33 23.14 -9.08
CA PRO A 12 39.45 24.05 -8.37
C PRO A 12 38.13 23.33 -8.05
N PRO A 13 37.51 23.59 -6.89
CA PRO A 13 36.16 23.10 -6.62
C PRO A 13 35.25 23.60 -7.75
N PRO A 14 34.28 22.80 -8.23
CA PRO A 14 33.31 23.29 -9.20
C PRO A 14 32.62 24.52 -8.62
N ASP A 15 32.63 25.63 -9.38
CA ASP A 15 31.90 26.85 -9.08
C ASP A 15 30.41 26.51 -8.86
N SER A 16 30.03 26.38 -7.59
CA SER A 16 28.66 26.09 -7.12
C SER A 16 27.92 27.39 -6.78
N THR A 17 28.15 28.46 -7.54
CA THR A 17 27.47 29.75 -7.37
C THR A 17 26.21 29.89 -8.21
N SER A 18 25.73 28.83 -8.86
CA SER A 18 24.33 28.80 -9.30
C SER A 18 23.51 28.38 -8.08
N PRO A 19 22.72 29.28 -7.45
CA PRO A 19 21.83 28.87 -6.37
C PRO A 19 20.98 27.74 -6.93
N ALA A 20 21.09 26.55 -6.32
CA ALA A 20 20.19 25.45 -6.64
C ALA A 20 18.78 26.04 -6.71
N PRO A 21 18.02 25.82 -7.81
CA PRO A 21 16.73 26.46 -7.98
C PRO A 21 15.96 26.25 -6.67
N ALA A 22 15.54 27.34 -6.05
CA ALA A 22 14.71 27.26 -4.87
C ALA A 22 13.42 26.58 -5.32
N TRP A 23 13.36 25.26 -5.16
CA TRP A 23 12.19 24.45 -5.46
C TRP A 23 11.09 24.92 -4.53
N ARG A 24 10.35 25.94 -4.95
CA ARG A 24 9.02 26.19 -4.40
C ARG A 24 8.16 25.10 -4.98
N VAL A 25 8.01 24.01 -4.25
CA VAL A 25 7.09 22.95 -4.64
C VAL A 25 5.70 23.54 -4.43
N ALA A 26 5.14 24.17 -5.46
CA ALA A 26 3.75 24.58 -5.42
C ALA A 26 2.93 23.30 -5.36
N THR A 27 2.64 22.82 -4.15
CA THR A 27 1.96 21.54 -3.96
C THR A 27 0.53 21.61 -4.46
N ALA A 28 -0.09 22.80 -4.48
CA ALA A 28 -1.43 23.04 -4.99
C ALA A 28 -1.43 23.61 -6.41
N ALA A 29 -2.25 23.05 -7.29
CA ALA A 29 -2.62 23.60 -8.58
C ALA A 29 -3.72 24.66 -8.42
N THR A 30 -4.73 24.34 -7.62
CA THR A 30 -5.91 25.18 -7.35
C THR A 30 -6.22 25.11 -5.85
N SER A 31 -6.70 26.21 -5.26
CA SER A 31 -7.11 26.26 -3.86
C SER A 31 -8.47 26.94 -3.72
N GLU A 32 -9.33 26.36 -2.88
CA GLU A 32 -10.62 26.90 -2.47
C GLU A 32 -10.62 27.13 -0.96
N ARG A 33 -11.08 28.31 -0.54
CA ARG A 33 -11.10 28.72 0.86
C ARG A 33 -12.54 29.02 1.29
N ILE A 34 -13.08 28.20 2.18
CA ILE A 34 -14.48 28.28 2.60
C ILE A 34 -14.55 28.65 4.08
N ASP A 35 -15.17 29.79 4.39
CA ASP A 35 -15.41 30.21 5.78
C ASP A 35 -16.58 29.43 6.39
N ILE A 36 -16.28 28.64 7.43
CA ILE A 36 -17.24 27.82 8.17
C ILE A 36 -17.37 28.25 9.63
N SER A 37 -17.04 29.51 9.96
CA SER A 37 -17.06 30.05 11.32
C SER A 37 -18.45 30.07 11.98
N PHE A 38 -19.51 29.93 11.19
CA PHE A 38 -20.89 29.84 11.69
C PHE A 38 -21.22 28.50 12.36
N VAL A 39 -20.37 27.48 12.21
CA VAL A 39 -20.59 26.17 12.84
C VAL A 39 -20.23 26.26 14.31
N THR A 40 -21.20 26.00 15.17
CA THR A 40 -20.98 25.84 16.60
C THR A 40 -20.49 24.42 16.89
N GLY A 41 -19.33 24.27 17.51
CA GLY A 41 -18.80 22.98 17.97
C GLY A 41 -17.62 22.44 17.16
N PRO A 42 -17.08 21.27 17.53
CA PRO A 42 -15.92 20.70 16.86
C PRO A 42 -16.32 20.15 15.49
N VAL A 43 -15.57 20.58 14.47
CA VAL A 43 -15.61 20.01 13.11
C VAL A 43 -14.29 19.27 12.89
N ARG A 44 -14.35 18.06 12.36
CA ARG A 44 -13.16 17.31 11.92
C ARG A 44 -13.23 17.11 10.41
N VAL A 45 -12.10 17.24 9.75
CA VAL A 45 -11.96 16.94 8.33
C VAL A 45 -11.29 15.58 8.18
N GLU A 46 -11.89 14.74 7.35
CA GLU A 46 -11.32 13.50 6.87
C GLU A 46 -11.24 13.59 5.34
N VAL A 47 -10.13 13.12 4.80
CA VAL A 47 -9.83 13.22 3.38
C VAL A 47 -9.62 11.82 2.85
N LEU A 48 -10.39 11.42 1.85
CA LEU A 48 -10.32 10.12 1.18
C LEU A 48 -10.04 10.35 -0.32
N PRO A 49 -8.78 10.67 -0.67
CA PRO A 49 -8.43 11.08 -2.02
C PRO A 49 -8.78 10.05 -3.11
N LEU A 50 -8.57 8.74 -2.89
CA LEU A 50 -8.90 7.72 -3.88
C LEU A 50 -10.41 7.60 -4.15
N ASP A 51 -11.24 7.91 -3.14
CA ASP A 51 -12.70 7.99 -3.26
C ASP A 51 -13.17 9.37 -3.78
N ARG A 52 -12.23 10.31 -4.03
CA ARG A 52 -12.48 11.72 -4.40
C ARG A 52 -13.44 12.40 -3.42
N LEU A 53 -13.25 12.17 -2.13
CA LEU A 53 -14.21 12.51 -1.09
C LEU A 53 -13.52 13.25 0.06
N ILE A 54 -14.13 14.36 0.48
CA ILE A 54 -13.83 15.04 1.75
C ILE A 54 -15.05 14.89 2.65
N ILE A 55 -14.84 14.49 3.89
CA ILE A 55 -15.88 14.31 4.89
C ILE A 55 -15.65 15.33 6.02
N LEU A 56 -16.65 16.18 6.27
CA LEU A 56 -16.69 17.05 7.44
C LEU A 56 -17.58 16.41 8.50
N HIS A 57 -16.98 15.90 9.56
CA HIS A 57 -17.70 15.33 10.69
C HIS A 57 -18.18 16.47 11.60
N THR A 58 -19.49 16.55 11.81
CA THR A 58 -20.11 17.54 12.70
C THR A 58 -21.34 16.96 13.39
N ARG A 59 -21.46 17.17 14.71
CA ARG A 59 -22.67 16.79 15.46
C ARG A 59 -23.78 17.83 15.33
N ASN A 60 -23.45 19.04 14.88
CA ASN A 60 -24.34 20.19 14.94
C ASN A 60 -24.72 20.64 13.54
N ASN A 61 -25.99 20.40 13.19
CA ASN A 61 -26.66 20.89 11.99
C ASN A 61 -25.89 20.66 10.66
N PRO A 62 -25.61 19.40 10.29
CA PRO A 62 -24.88 19.05 9.06
C PRO A 62 -25.57 19.60 7.80
N SER A 63 -26.90 19.68 7.77
CA SER A 63 -27.65 20.25 6.64
C SER A 63 -27.35 21.73 6.42
N ARG A 64 -27.26 22.53 7.49
CA ARG A 64 -26.86 23.94 7.39
C ARG A 64 -25.40 24.08 6.96
N LEU A 65 -24.51 23.21 7.46
CA LEU A 65 -23.11 23.19 7.03
C LEU A 65 -23.01 22.87 5.54
N ALA A 66 -23.68 21.81 5.09
CA ALA A 66 -23.71 21.41 3.68
C ALA A 66 -24.24 22.53 2.78
N ALA A 67 -25.34 23.20 3.14
CA ALA A 67 -25.88 24.30 2.34
C ALA A 67 -24.89 25.47 2.20
N ARG A 68 -24.17 25.81 3.26
CA ARG A 68 -23.18 26.90 3.22
C ARG A 68 -21.92 26.51 2.46
N VAL A 69 -21.46 25.27 2.64
CA VAL A 69 -20.34 24.71 1.86
C VAL A 69 -20.71 24.66 0.40
N ALA A 70 -21.89 24.14 0.03
CA ALA A 70 -22.37 24.10 -1.35
C ALA A 70 -22.45 25.50 -2.00
N ALA A 71 -22.87 26.52 -1.24
CA ALA A 71 -22.94 27.90 -1.73
C ALA A 71 -21.56 28.56 -1.94
N ALA A 72 -20.50 28.00 -1.35
CA ALA A 72 -19.13 28.50 -1.45
C ALA A 72 -18.18 27.56 -2.20
N ALA A 73 -18.58 26.31 -2.41
CA ALA A 73 -17.82 25.29 -3.11
C ALA A 73 -17.65 25.69 -4.57
N GLY A 74 -16.42 25.62 -5.06
CA GLY A 74 -16.08 26.02 -6.40
C GLY A 74 -16.05 24.84 -7.37
N GLN A 75 -14.99 24.79 -8.16
CA GLN A 75 -14.79 23.80 -9.21
C GLN A 75 -14.20 22.49 -8.69
N ILE A 76 -13.52 22.48 -7.53
CA ILE A 76 -12.82 21.31 -7.02
C ILE A 76 -13.84 20.25 -6.55
N CYS A 77 -14.80 20.65 -5.70
CA CYS A 77 -15.80 19.75 -5.11
C CYS A 77 -17.24 20.20 -5.38
N PRO A 78 -17.76 19.95 -6.59
CA PRO A 78 -19.05 20.49 -7.03
C PRO A 78 -20.27 19.85 -6.35
N GLU A 79 -20.12 18.66 -5.79
CA GLU A 79 -21.22 17.93 -5.16
C GLU A 79 -21.06 17.93 -3.63
N VAL A 80 -22.08 18.45 -2.93
CA VAL A 80 -22.11 18.50 -1.47
C VAL A 80 -23.39 17.86 -0.97
N ARG A 81 -23.28 16.90 -0.04
CA ARG A 81 -24.41 16.18 0.54
C ARG A 81 -24.34 16.20 2.06
N ALA A 82 -25.49 16.40 2.70
CA ALA A 82 -25.62 16.28 4.14
C ALA A 82 -26.08 14.86 4.49
N GLU A 83 -25.37 14.23 5.41
CA GLU A 83 -25.76 13.00 6.09
C GLU A 83 -26.07 13.33 7.56
N LYS A 84 -26.54 12.33 8.32
CA LYS A 84 -27.01 12.53 9.71
C LYS A 84 -26.00 13.22 10.64
N ASP A 85 -24.71 12.93 10.48
CA ASP A 85 -23.61 13.38 11.35
C ASP A 85 -22.38 13.89 10.59
N ARG A 86 -22.50 14.05 9.27
CA ARG A 86 -21.39 14.46 8.41
C ARG A 86 -21.86 15.19 7.16
N VAL A 87 -20.94 15.91 6.54
CA VAL A 87 -21.11 16.52 5.22
C VAL A 87 -20.08 15.90 4.28
N GLU A 88 -20.57 15.35 3.18
CA GLU A 88 -19.75 14.74 2.14
C GLU A 88 -19.58 15.71 0.97
N LEU A 89 -18.33 15.99 0.60
CA LEU A 89 -17.97 16.78 -0.57
C LEU A 89 -17.31 15.84 -1.59
N ARG A 90 -17.96 15.61 -2.73
CA ARG A 90 -17.39 14.81 -3.83
C ARG A 90 -16.66 15.73 -4.80
N CYS A 91 -15.43 15.36 -5.10
CA CYS A 91 -14.48 16.16 -5.84
C CYS A 91 -14.18 15.56 -7.21
N ARG A 92 -13.74 16.41 -8.14
CA ARG A 92 -13.50 15.99 -9.53
C ARG A 92 -12.26 15.14 -9.69
N THR A 93 -11.22 15.46 -8.91
CA THR A 93 -9.89 14.86 -8.95
C THR A 93 -9.60 14.08 -7.67
N PRO A 94 -8.84 12.97 -7.73
CA PRO A 94 -8.32 12.32 -6.54
C PRO A 94 -7.06 13.01 -5.99
N GLN A 95 -6.45 13.93 -6.72
CA GLN A 95 -5.29 14.71 -6.26
C GLN A 95 -5.78 15.87 -5.37
N LEU A 96 -6.25 15.54 -4.17
CA LEU A 96 -6.85 16.51 -3.27
C LEU A 96 -6.22 16.47 -1.88
N ASP A 97 -6.24 17.62 -1.22
CA ASP A 97 -5.96 17.80 0.20
C ASP A 97 -7.01 18.74 0.80
N ALA A 98 -7.31 18.58 2.09
CA ALA A 98 -8.17 19.51 2.80
C ALA A 98 -7.74 19.68 4.25
N THR A 99 -7.80 20.92 4.73
CA THR A 99 -7.44 21.26 6.11
C THR A 99 -8.43 22.23 6.73
N LEU A 100 -8.56 22.13 8.05
CA LEU A 100 -9.28 23.10 8.86
C LEU A 100 -8.26 24.01 9.54
N ASN A 101 -8.24 25.26 9.13
CA ASN A 101 -7.35 26.28 9.66
C ASN A 101 -8.15 27.25 10.52
N ARG A 102 -7.63 27.56 11.72
CA ARG A 102 -8.24 28.53 12.64
C ARG A 102 -7.42 29.81 12.66
N PHE A 103 -8.06 30.92 12.33
CA PHE A 103 -7.48 32.26 12.34
C PHE A 103 -8.25 33.14 13.33
N GLY A 104 -7.82 33.13 14.59
CA GLY A 104 -8.59 33.73 15.69
C GLY A 104 -9.94 33.02 15.87
N GLU A 105 -11.02 33.77 15.72
CA GLU A 105 -12.39 33.21 15.77
C GLU A 105 -12.83 32.57 14.45
N ARG A 106 -12.10 32.82 13.35
CA ARG A 106 -12.49 32.30 12.04
C ARG A 106 -12.04 30.86 11.88
N LEU A 107 -12.98 29.99 11.52
CA LEU A 107 -12.70 28.61 11.10
C LEU A 107 -12.86 28.52 9.59
N VAL A 108 -11.77 28.12 8.93
CA VAL A 108 -11.68 28.10 7.48
C VAL A 108 -11.34 26.69 7.00
N LEU A 109 -12.13 26.19 6.05
CA LEU A 109 -11.83 24.97 5.31
C LEU A 109 -11.05 25.35 4.06
N ASP A 110 -9.78 24.94 4.00
CA ASP A 110 -8.93 25.07 2.82
C ASP A 110 -8.93 23.73 2.07
N ILE A 111 -9.44 23.74 0.84
CA ILE A 111 -9.45 22.60 -0.09
C ILE A 111 -8.43 22.88 -1.18
N ASN A 112 -7.51 21.97 -1.42
CA ASN A 112 -6.46 22.12 -2.42
C ASN A 112 -6.52 20.97 -3.41
N GLU A 113 -6.54 21.30 -4.69
CA GLU A 113 -6.17 20.38 -5.77
C GLU A 113 -4.65 20.36 -5.84
N LEU A 114 -4.06 19.18 -5.71
CA LEU A 114 -2.63 19.00 -5.68
C LEU A 114 -2.06 18.82 -7.09
N ARG A 115 -0.80 19.24 -7.30
CA ARG A 115 -0.05 18.92 -8.54
C ARG A 115 0.48 17.49 -8.54
N GLY A 116 0.86 16.99 -7.37
CA GLY A 116 1.34 15.64 -7.16
C GLY A 116 0.31 14.76 -6.45
N LEU A 117 0.78 13.64 -5.92
CA LEU A 117 -0.02 12.74 -5.10
C LEU A 117 -0.30 13.34 -3.71
N PRO A 118 -1.42 12.97 -3.08
CA PRO A 118 -1.69 13.33 -1.68
C PRO A 118 -0.59 12.83 -0.74
N TRP A 119 0.13 13.75 -0.11
CA TRP A 119 1.30 13.45 0.72
C TRP A 119 0.99 13.32 2.21
N ARG A 120 -0.22 13.70 2.66
CA ARG A 120 -0.62 13.54 4.06
C ARG A 120 -0.70 12.07 4.45
N LEU A 121 -0.38 11.81 5.72
CA LEU A 121 -0.57 10.49 6.29
C LEU A 121 -2.06 10.13 6.33
N GLY A 122 -2.34 8.88 6.03
CA GLY A 122 -3.68 8.34 6.01
C GLY A 122 -3.73 7.06 5.20
N PRO A 123 -4.92 6.46 5.03
CA PRO A 123 -5.10 5.23 4.28
C PRO A 123 -4.63 5.29 2.82
N ASP A 124 -4.69 6.49 2.22
CA ASP A 124 -4.33 6.76 0.81
C ASP A 124 -3.00 7.53 0.67
N GLY A 125 -2.34 7.82 1.79
CA GLY A 125 -1.08 8.55 1.84
C GLY A 125 0.13 7.76 1.34
N PRO A 126 1.33 8.36 1.32
CA PRO A 126 2.54 7.63 0.98
C PRO A 126 2.79 6.48 1.97
N PRO A 127 3.22 5.29 1.48
CA PRO A 127 3.52 4.19 2.38
C PRO A 127 4.73 4.55 3.26
N ILE A 128 4.59 4.29 4.56
CA ILE A 128 5.69 4.36 5.54
C ILE A 128 6.05 2.93 5.90
N SER A 129 6.95 2.35 5.10
CA SER A 129 7.44 0.99 5.33
C SER A 129 8.52 1.01 6.42
N PHE A 130 8.48 0.06 7.34
CA PHE A 130 9.60 -0.25 8.22
C PHE A 130 10.63 -1.05 7.43
N PHE A 131 11.89 -0.66 7.50
CA PHE A 131 12.97 -1.42 6.92
C PHE A 131 13.78 -2.10 8.03
N ASN A 132 13.70 -3.44 8.08
CA ASN A 132 14.48 -4.19 9.05
C ASN A 132 15.97 -3.89 8.84
N PRO A 133 16.67 -3.34 9.86
CA PRO A 133 18.06 -2.94 9.70
C PRO A 133 18.98 -4.10 9.30
N GLU A 134 18.73 -5.30 9.83
CA GLU A 134 19.55 -6.47 9.55
C GLU A 134 19.43 -6.91 8.08
N GLU A 135 18.20 -6.96 7.56
CA GLU A 135 17.91 -7.34 6.17
C GLU A 135 18.47 -6.35 5.14
N LEU A 136 18.63 -5.07 5.52
CA LEU A 136 19.24 -4.05 4.65
C LEU A 136 20.74 -3.84 4.89
N GLY A 137 21.37 -4.60 5.80
CA GLY A 137 22.77 -4.39 6.17
C GLY A 137 23.03 -3.01 6.81
N LEU A 138 22.02 -2.46 7.48
CA LEU A 138 22.09 -1.20 8.22
C LEU A 138 22.57 -1.39 9.66
N GLY A 139 22.80 -2.63 10.12
CA GLY A 139 23.20 -2.96 11.49
C GLY A 139 22.35 -4.07 12.10
N ALA A 140 22.48 -4.26 13.41
CA ALA A 140 21.63 -5.19 14.15
C ALA A 140 20.14 -4.81 14.05
N GLY A 141 19.26 -5.82 14.11
CA GLY A 141 17.82 -5.62 14.27
C GLY A 141 17.45 -4.85 15.55
N CYS A 142 16.15 -4.63 15.79
CA CYS A 142 15.71 -3.79 16.91
C CYS A 142 16.17 -4.33 18.27
N PRO A 143 16.74 -3.48 19.16
CA PRO A 143 16.64 -2.00 19.18
C PRO A 143 17.65 -1.22 18.30
N GLY A 144 18.53 -1.89 17.56
CA GLY A 144 19.53 -1.29 16.68
C GLY A 144 20.84 -0.94 17.39
N ASP A 145 21.98 -1.23 16.74
CA ASP A 145 23.33 -1.03 17.29
C ASP A 145 23.98 0.30 16.86
N ASN A 146 23.52 0.89 15.77
CA ASN A 146 24.00 2.18 15.26
C ASN A 146 22.86 3.18 15.00
N ALA A 147 23.23 4.38 14.57
CA ALA A 147 22.29 5.49 14.42
C ALA A 147 21.18 5.22 13.38
N ALA A 148 21.50 4.59 12.25
CA ALA A 148 20.51 4.26 11.23
C ALA A 148 19.53 3.17 11.71
N ALA A 149 20.06 2.10 12.30
CA ALA A 149 19.26 1.01 12.85
C ALA A 149 18.33 1.48 13.99
N ARG A 150 18.85 2.30 14.92
CA ARG A 150 18.04 2.92 15.98
C ARG A 150 16.95 3.82 15.42
N GLY A 151 17.25 4.55 14.34
CA GLY A 151 16.27 5.39 13.65
C GLY A 151 15.09 4.59 13.10
N GLU A 152 15.36 3.46 12.43
CA GLU A 152 14.31 2.55 11.93
C GLU A 152 13.46 1.96 13.05
N CYS A 153 14.08 1.52 14.14
CA CYS A 153 13.35 0.96 15.27
C CYS A 153 12.49 2.00 15.97
N ALA A 154 12.99 3.22 16.16
CA ALA A 154 12.19 4.32 16.68
C ALA A 154 11.04 4.69 15.72
N LEU A 155 11.26 4.67 14.40
CA LEU A 155 10.23 4.92 13.40
C LEU A 155 9.13 3.86 13.45
N LYS A 156 9.49 2.57 13.53
CA LYS A 156 8.56 1.44 13.66
C LYS A 156 7.64 1.59 14.88
N GLU A 157 8.17 2.10 15.98
CA GLU A 157 7.44 2.33 17.23
C GLU A 157 6.65 3.66 17.24
N GLY A 158 6.68 4.44 16.16
CA GLY A 158 6.02 5.75 16.09
C GLY A 158 6.71 6.85 16.89
N ARG A 159 7.95 6.63 17.36
CA ARG A 159 8.76 7.60 18.11
C ARG A 159 9.50 8.55 17.17
N PHE A 160 8.73 9.35 16.42
CA PHE A 160 9.23 10.15 15.29
C PHE A 160 10.36 11.14 15.66
N LEU A 161 10.30 11.77 16.85
CA LEU A 161 11.36 12.69 17.29
C LEU A 161 12.68 11.98 17.57
N GLU A 162 12.63 10.80 18.18
CA GLU A 162 13.81 9.97 18.42
C GLU A 162 14.37 9.43 17.11
N ALA A 163 13.51 8.98 16.21
CA ALA A 163 13.89 8.57 14.86
C ALA A 163 14.61 9.70 14.13
N ALA A 164 14.04 10.91 14.15
CA ALA A 164 14.65 12.10 13.54
C ALA A 164 16.05 12.41 14.12
N LYS A 165 16.21 12.31 15.44
CA LYS A 165 17.52 12.50 16.09
C LYS A 165 18.52 11.45 15.61
N ALA A 166 18.14 10.17 15.65
CA ALA A 166 19.01 9.07 15.25
C ALA A 166 19.40 9.15 13.77
N PHE A 167 18.48 9.50 12.87
CA PHE A 167 18.82 9.70 11.46
C PHE A 167 19.72 10.93 11.23
N ARG A 168 19.58 12.01 11.99
CA ARG A 168 20.54 13.13 11.93
C ARG A 168 21.94 12.68 12.35
N ASP A 169 22.07 11.87 13.39
CA ASP A 169 23.37 11.31 13.79
C ASP A 169 23.92 10.39 12.68
N ALA A 170 23.06 9.65 11.98
CA ALA A 170 23.43 8.78 10.87
C ALA A 170 23.94 9.53 9.63
N LEU A 171 23.71 10.85 9.51
CA LEU A 171 24.28 11.68 8.43
C LEU A 171 25.82 11.74 8.48
N LEU A 172 26.42 11.45 9.63
CA LEU A 172 27.87 11.42 9.84
C LEU A 172 28.47 10.01 9.66
N THR A 173 27.70 9.06 9.14
CA THR A 173 28.08 7.65 9.01
C THR A 173 28.00 7.21 7.54
N PRO A 174 28.45 5.99 7.19
CA PRO A 174 28.25 5.43 5.85
C PRO A 174 26.78 5.33 5.41
N HIS A 175 25.82 5.42 6.34
CA HIS A 175 24.38 5.36 6.07
C HIS A 175 23.76 6.74 5.73
N LEU A 176 24.56 7.74 5.35
CA LEU A 176 24.08 9.11 5.13
C LEU A 176 22.95 9.20 4.07
N LEU A 177 23.02 8.46 2.97
CA LEU A 177 22.00 8.52 1.90
C LEU A 177 20.66 7.95 2.40
N PHE A 178 20.73 6.84 3.14
CA PHE A 178 19.56 6.25 3.78
C PHE A 178 18.91 7.22 4.76
N ALA A 179 19.73 7.84 5.63
CA ALA A 179 19.27 8.82 6.59
C ALA A 179 18.62 10.05 5.92
N GLN A 180 19.14 10.53 4.79
CA GLN A 180 18.51 11.60 4.01
C GLN A 180 17.11 11.21 3.54
N VAL A 181 16.92 10.00 2.98
CA VAL A 181 15.58 9.54 2.57
C VAL A 181 14.63 9.51 3.77
N ARG A 182 15.07 8.95 4.90
CA ARG A 182 14.23 8.84 6.10
C ARG A 182 13.91 10.18 6.77
N LEU A 183 14.83 11.15 6.73
CA LEU A 183 14.54 12.52 7.17
C LEU A 183 13.52 13.19 6.26
N GLY A 184 13.52 12.86 4.96
CA GLY A 184 12.46 13.25 4.04
C GLY A 184 11.10 12.66 4.43
N ASP A 185 11.04 11.36 4.71
CA ASP A 185 9.82 10.68 5.17
C ASP A 185 9.27 11.31 6.46
N LEU A 186 10.14 11.61 7.43
CA LEU A 186 9.77 12.28 8.68
C LEU A 186 9.29 13.72 8.48
N ALA A 187 9.84 14.45 7.50
CA ALA A 187 9.34 15.77 7.15
C ALA A 187 7.92 15.69 6.54
N LEU A 188 7.63 14.67 5.71
CA LEU A 188 6.26 14.42 5.23
C LEU A 188 5.30 14.06 6.36
N ILE A 189 5.72 13.21 7.29
CA ILE A 189 4.94 12.87 8.49
C ILE A 189 4.61 14.14 9.29
N ALA A 190 5.56 15.06 9.42
CA ALA A 190 5.38 16.35 10.09
C ALA A 190 4.53 17.36 9.28
N GLY A 191 4.13 17.01 8.06
CA GLY A 191 3.36 17.87 7.18
C GLY A 191 4.15 18.97 6.48
N ASP A 192 5.45 18.77 6.30
CA ASP A 192 6.37 19.70 5.62
C ASP A 192 6.92 19.09 4.31
N PRO A 193 6.14 19.15 3.22
CA PRO A 193 6.56 18.62 1.92
C PRO A 193 7.74 19.35 1.30
N GLN A 194 7.98 20.63 1.66
CA GLN A 194 9.12 21.38 1.12
C GLN A 194 10.43 20.82 1.67
N THR A 195 10.50 20.67 3.00
CA THR A 195 11.67 20.09 3.65
C THR A 195 11.88 18.63 3.21
N ALA A 196 10.79 17.88 3.01
CA ALA A 196 10.88 16.52 2.48
C ALA A 196 11.55 16.46 1.09
N VAL A 197 11.10 17.29 0.14
CA VAL A 197 11.69 17.37 -1.19
C VAL A 197 13.16 17.79 -1.13
N GLY A 198 13.52 18.71 -0.23
CA GLY A 198 14.92 19.05 0.02
C GLY A 198 15.77 17.84 0.42
N TRP A 199 15.30 17.03 1.37
CA TRP A 199 15.98 15.81 1.80
C TRP A 199 16.06 14.74 0.70
N TYR A 200 14.97 14.52 -0.04
CA TYR A 200 14.98 13.57 -1.13
C TYR A 200 15.94 13.97 -2.26
N ASN A 201 16.04 15.26 -2.59
CA ASN A 201 17.03 15.73 -3.55
C ASN A 201 18.47 15.47 -3.09
N LEU A 202 18.75 15.60 -1.79
CA LEU A 202 20.08 15.29 -1.26
C LEU A 202 20.42 13.79 -1.36
N GLY A 203 19.42 12.93 -1.12
CA GLY A 203 19.52 11.47 -1.24
C GLY A 203 19.50 10.94 -2.67
N ASN A 204 18.93 11.70 -3.62
CA ASN A 204 18.84 11.38 -5.03
C ASN A 204 20.19 11.52 -5.75
N ARG A 205 21.12 10.62 -5.43
CA ARG A 205 22.44 10.54 -6.07
C ARG A 205 22.57 9.26 -6.89
N VAL A 206 23.03 8.19 -6.24
CA VAL A 206 23.34 6.90 -6.88
C VAL A 206 22.99 5.74 -5.96
N GLY A 207 22.84 4.55 -6.54
CA GLY A 207 22.55 3.33 -5.81
C GLY A 207 21.08 3.18 -5.41
N VAL A 208 20.80 2.20 -4.54
CA VAL A 208 19.43 1.82 -4.16
C VAL A 208 18.68 2.95 -3.45
N TYR A 209 19.34 3.75 -2.62
CA TYR A 209 18.71 4.87 -1.92
C TYR A 209 18.47 6.08 -2.84
N GLY A 210 19.31 6.29 -3.85
CA GLY A 210 19.05 7.29 -4.88
C GLY A 210 17.79 6.96 -5.68
N ARG A 211 17.64 5.69 -6.10
CA ARG A 211 16.41 5.19 -6.76
C ARG A 211 15.18 5.35 -5.85
N LEU A 212 15.33 5.05 -4.57
CA LEU A 212 14.31 5.28 -3.55
C LEU A 212 13.90 6.75 -3.47
N SER A 213 14.84 7.68 -3.37
CA SER A 213 14.57 9.12 -3.38
C SER A 213 13.90 9.61 -4.67
N SER A 214 14.34 9.13 -5.84
CA SER A 214 13.71 9.46 -7.13
C SER A 214 12.23 9.05 -7.16
N GLY A 215 11.91 7.85 -6.68
CA GLY A 215 10.51 7.42 -6.57
C GLY A 215 9.67 8.31 -5.65
N ARG A 216 10.27 9.01 -4.68
CA ARG A 216 9.56 9.90 -3.74
C ARG A 216 9.33 11.24 -4.38
N LEU A 217 10.36 11.78 -5.02
CA LEU A 217 10.30 13.02 -5.80
C LEU A 217 9.24 12.91 -6.91
N CYS A 218 9.16 11.73 -7.55
CA CYS A 218 8.16 11.44 -8.57
C CYS A 218 6.72 11.68 -8.10
N GLU A 219 6.41 11.42 -6.82
CA GLU A 219 5.07 11.64 -6.29
C GLU A 219 4.71 13.13 -6.17
N PHE A 220 5.68 14.03 -6.24
CA PHE A 220 5.45 15.49 -6.24
C PHE A 220 5.35 16.08 -7.64
N ASP A 221 5.64 15.29 -8.68
CA ASP A 221 5.75 15.73 -10.06
C ASP A 221 4.64 15.11 -10.94
N PRO A 222 3.68 15.90 -11.44
CA PRO A 222 2.61 15.40 -12.32
C PRO A 222 3.13 14.74 -13.59
N GLU A 223 4.25 15.22 -14.14
CA GLU A 223 4.84 14.65 -15.35
C GLU A 223 5.34 13.23 -15.06
N CYS A 224 6.01 13.06 -13.92
CA CYS A 224 6.53 11.77 -13.48
C CYS A 224 5.41 10.74 -13.18
N ILE A 225 4.28 11.19 -12.64
CA ILE A 225 3.11 10.31 -12.38
C ILE A 225 2.49 9.83 -13.69
N THR A 226 2.45 10.70 -14.70
CA THR A 226 1.85 10.41 -16.00
C THR A 226 2.75 9.50 -16.85
N PHE A 227 4.06 9.72 -16.80
CA PHE A 227 5.04 8.96 -17.56
C PHE A 227 5.68 7.86 -16.73
N VAL A 228 4.99 6.73 -16.61
CA VAL A 228 5.42 5.54 -15.87
C VAL A 228 6.91 5.14 -15.97
N PRO A 229 7.60 5.25 -17.13
CA PRO A 229 9.03 4.91 -17.23
C PRO A 229 9.97 5.78 -16.36
N SER A 230 9.51 6.88 -15.77
CA SER A 230 10.29 7.69 -14.82
C SER A 230 10.27 7.14 -13.39
N LEU A 231 9.38 6.21 -13.08
CA LEU A 231 9.54 5.32 -11.94
C LEU A 231 10.53 4.24 -12.35
N ASP A 232 11.46 3.95 -11.45
CA ASP A 232 12.52 2.97 -11.57
C ASP A 232 12.17 1.79 -12.51
N PRO A 233 12.87 1.62 -13.66
CA PRO A 233 12.45 0.71 -14.71
C PRO A 233 12.54 -0.77 -14.31
N ASP A 234 13.27 -1.09 -13.25
CA ASP A 234 13.36 -2.45 -12.73
C ASP A 234 13.43 -2.49 -11.20
N PRO A 235 12.29 -2.34 -10.49
CA PRO A 235 12.29 -2.40 -9.05
C PRO A 235 12.76 -3.77 -8.51
N TYR A 236 12.78 -4.82 -9.34
CA TYR A 236 13.17 -6.16 -8.91
C TYR A 236 14.68 -6.33 -8.74
N SER A 237 15.50 -5.39 -9.24
CA SER A 237 16.94 -5.32 -8.93
C SER A 237 17.26 -4.72 -7.56
N MET A 238 16.26 -4.34 -6.75
CA MET A 238 16.46 -3.82 -5.41
C MET A 238 16.28 -4.87 -4.31
N PRO A 239 16.86 -4.65 -3.11
CA PRO A 239 16.56 -5.46 -1.94
C PRO A 239 15.03 -5.56 -1.68
N PRO A 240 14.51 -6.71 -1.22
CA PRO A 240 13.07 -6.97 -1.12
C PRO A 240 12.26 -5.86 -0.45
N LEU A 241 12.72 -5.34 0.69
CA LEU A 241 12.02 -4.28 1.43
C LEU A 241 11.95 -2.95 0.66
N LEU A 242 12.98 -2.61 -0.11
CA LEU A 242 13.03 -1.38 -0.92
C LEU A 242 12.21 -1.52 -2.21
N ARG A 243 12.29 -2.71 -2.83
CA ARG A 243 11.45 -3.10 -3.97
C ARG A 243 9.98 -2.97 -3.64
N ASP A 244 9.56 -3.55 -2.53
CA ASP A 244 8.16 -3.62 -2.12
C ASP A 244 7.56 -2.23 -1.88
N ASP A 245 8.34 -1.36 -1.24
CA ASP A 245 7.93 0.03 -1.08
C ASP A 245 7.77 0.74 -2.44
N LEU A 246 8.74 0.59 -3.35
CA LEU A 246 8.66 1.22 -4.68
C LEU A 246 7.54 0.66 -5.56
N VAL A 247 7.30 -0.65 -5.52
CA VAL A 247 6.15 -1.28 -6.20
C VAL A 247 4.83 -0.72 -5.69
N LEU A 248 4.69 -0.57 -4.37
CA LEU A 248 3.47 -0.02 -3.78
C LEU A 248 3.27 1.45 -4.16
N ARG A 249 4.33 2.25 -4.19
CA ARG A 249 4.27 3.65 -4.66
C ARG A 249 3.92 3.75 -6.13
N TRP A 250 4.41 2.83 -6.95
CA TRP A 250 4.04 2.77 -8.36
C TRP A 250 2.56 2.41 -8.53
N ALA A 251 2.06 1.39 -7.83
CA ALA A 251 0.63 1.06 -7.84
C ALA A 251 -0.22 2.25 -7.36
N ARG A 252 0.24 2.98 -6.34
CA ARG A 252 -0.42 4.21 -5.87
C ARG A 252 -0.44 5.30 -6.94
N ALA A 253 0.67 5.57 -7.61
CA ALA A 253 0.73 6.56 -8.69
C ALA A 253 -0.28 6.23 -9.82
N GLN A 254 -0.38 4.96 -10.22
CA GLN A 254 -1.38 4.50 -11.21
C GLN A 254 -2.81 4.65 -10.71
N ALA A 255 -3.09 4.33 -9.44
CA ALA A 255 -4.41 4.50 -8.87
C ALA A 255 -4.85 5.98 -8.89
N PHE A 256 -3.93 6.90 -8.61
CA PHE A 256 -4.20 8.34 -8.63
C PHE A 256 -4.21 8.97 -10.02
N SER A 257 -3.55 8.38 -11.03
CA SER A 257 -3.70 8.77 -12.43
C SER A 257 -5.03 8.31 -13.04
N GLY A 258 -5.77 7.44 -12.33
CA GLY A 258 -7.05 6.87 -12.77
C GLY A 258 -6.91 5.52 -13.47
N ASP A 259 -5.70 5.01 -13.67
CA ASP A 259 -5.44 3.68 -14.23
C ASP A 259 -5.46 2.59 -13.14
N LEU A 260 -6.65 2.38 -12.57
CA LEU A 260 -6.89 1.34 -11.57
C LEU A 260 -6.56 -0.08 -12.10
N PRO A 261 -6.86 -0.44 -13.36
CA PRO A 261 -6.46 -1.74 -13.91
C PRO A 261 -4.94 -1.96 -13.87
N GLN A 262 -4.15 -0.96 -14.24
CA GLN A 262 -2.69 -1.05 -14.17
C GLN A 262 -2.20 -1.11 -12.72
N ALA A 263 -2.78 -0.32 -11.81
CA ALA A 263 -2.47 -0.40 -10.37
C ALA A 263 -2.68 -1.81 -9.82
N VAL A 264 -3.80 -2.44 -10.17
CA VAL A 264 -4.15 -3.83 -9.78
C VAL A 264 -3.17 -4.82 -10.40
N SER A 265 -2.80 -4.65 -11.67
CA SER A 265 -1.83 -5.50 -12.37
C SER A 265 -0.45 -5.49 -11.70
N ILE A 266 0.02 -4.31 -11.27
CA ILE A 266 1.28 -4.15 -10.51
C ILE A 266 1.22 -4.93 -9.20
N LEU A 267 0.14 -4.76 -8.41
CA LEU A 267 -0.03 -5.49 -7.15
C LEU A 267 -0.09 -6.99 -7.37
N ARG A 268 -0.87 -7.45 -8.37
CA ARG A 268 -1.00 -8.88 -8.70
C ARG A 268 0.34 -9.51 -9.05
N ARG A 269 1.12 -8.88 -9.93
CA ARG A 269 2.43 -9.37 -10.33
C ARG A 269 3.35 -9.53 -9.11
N ARG A 270 3.27 -8.58 -8.17
CA ARG A 270 4.06 -8.66 -6.93
C ARG A 270 3.61 -9.78 -6.01
N PHE A 271 2.29 -9.99 -5.83
CA PHE A 271 1.79 -11.11 -5.03
C PHE A 271 2.11 -12.48 -5.64
N GLN A 272 2.25 -12.56 -6.96
CA GLN A 272 2.64 -13.80 -7.65
C GLN A 272 4.14 -14.10 -7.58
N ALA A 273 4.97 -13.14 -7.20
CA ALA A 273 6.39 -13.38 -6.98
C ALA A 273 6.56 -14.16 -5.66
N VAL A 274 7.13 -15.36 -5.75
CA VAL A 274 7.16 -16.42 -4.71
C VAL A 274 8.07 -16.09 -3.51
N ASP A 275 8.60 -14.87 -3.42
CA ASP A 275 9.78 -14.57 -2.61
C ASP A 275 9.53 -13.84 -1.27
N ASP A 276 8.31 -13.34 -1.00
CA ASP A 276 8.01 -12.71 0.30
C ASP A 276 6.50 -12.64 0.61
N ASP A 277 6.09 -13.27 1.71
CA ASP A 277 4.71 -13.25 2.21
C ASP A 277 4.36 -11.92 2.93
N ARG A 278 5.33 -11.00 3.11
CA ARG A 278 5.16 -9.75 3.88
C ARG A 278 4.62 -8.58 3.07
N PHE A 279 4.59 -8.67 1.75
CA PHE A 279 4.08 -7.59 0.90
C PHE A 279 2.60 -7.31 1.20
N CYS A 280 2.25 -6.03 1.47
CA CYS A 280 0.91 -5.61 1.87
C CYS A 280 0.37 -6.21 3.19
N GLN A 281 1.23 -6.66 4.11
CA GLN A 281 0.85 -6.90 5.50
C GLN A 281 0.63 -5.58 6.26
N LEU A 282 -0.19 -5.60 7.30
CA LEU A 282 -0.48 -4.40 8.11
C LEU A 282 0.76 -3.94 8.91
N PRO A 283 0.93 -2.62 9.15
CA PRO A 283 0.03 -1.52 8.77
C PRO A 283 0.22 -0.98 7.34
N ALA A 284 1.34 -1.28 6.67
CA ALA A 284 1.63 -0.77 5.32
C ALA A 284 0.61 -1.24 4.26
N GLY A 285 0.01 -2.41 4.48
CA GLY A 285 -1.00 -3.04 3.64
C GLY A 285 -2.36 -2.33 3.54
N VAL A 286 -2.58 -1.26 4.31
CA VAL A 286 -3.82 -0.47 4.20
C VAL A 286 -3.96 0.12 2.80
N LEU A 287 -2.87 0.65 2.23
CA LEU A 287 -2.90 1.26 0.90
C LEU A 287 -3.24 0.23 -0.20
N CYS A 288 -2.70 -0.98 -0.14
CA CYS A 288 -3.03 -2.04 -1.10
C CYS A 288 -4.53 -2.36 -1.07
N ARG A 289 -5.11 -2.47 0.13
CA ARG A 289 -6.55 -2.67 0.33
C ARG A 289 -7.37 -1.50 -0.20
N ARG A 290 -6.91 -0.27 0.00
CA ARG A 290 -7.57 0.95 -0.51
C ARG A 290 -7.56 1.02 -2.03
N ILE A 291 -6.45 0.66 -2.68
CA ILE A 291 -6.36 0.56 -4.14
C ILE A 291 -7.35 -0.49 -4.66
N LEU A 292 -7.37 -1.70 -4.08
CA LEU A 292 -8.30 -2.75 -4.48
C LEU A 292 -9.77 -2.39 -4.23
N LEU A 293 -10.08 -1.76 -3.08
CA LEU A 293 -11.43 -1.27 -2.77
C LEU A 293 -11.89 -0.26 -3.82
N THR A 294 -11.02 0.69 -4.16
CA THR A 294 -11.30 1.70 -5.19
C THR A 294 -11.49 1.06 -6.56
N ALA A 295 -10.65 0.08 -6.89
CA ALA A 295 -10.79 -0.70 -8.12
C ALA A 295 -12.16 -1.40 -8.18
N PHE A 296 -12.57 -2.16 -7.17
CA PHE A 296 -13.88 -2.84 -7.18
C PHE A 296 -15.08 -1.90 -7.40
N LYS A 297 -15.00 -0.68 -6.88
CA LYS A 297 -16.06 0.34 -7.04
C LYS A 297 -16.11 0.94 -8.44
N GLN A 298 -14.97 1.08 -9.11
CA GLN A 298 -14.85 1.95 -10.29
C GLN A 298 -14.52 1.21 -11.59
N VAL A 299 -13.90 0.02 -11.54
CA VAL A 299 -13.56 -0.72 -12.77
C VAL A 299 -14.80 -1.30 -13.44
N ALA A 300 -14.71 -1.48 -14.75
CA ALA A 300 -15.73 -2.20 -15.52
C ALA A 300 -15.76 -3.70 -15.14
N LEU A 301 -16.89 -4.35 -15.40
CA LEU A 301 -17.09 -5.77 -15.08
C LEU A 301 -15.99 -6.67 -15.69
N GLU A 302 -15.57 -6.39 -16.93
CA GLU A 302 -14.54 -7.18 -17.63
C GLU A 302 -13.18 -7.18 -16.92
N GLN A 303 -12.88 -6.12 -16.19
CA GLN A 303 -11.66 -5.99 -15.39
C GLN A 303 -11.85 -6.52 -13.97
N GLY A 304 -13.11 -6.65 -13.52
CA GLY A 304 -13.47 -7.08 -12.18
C GLY A 304 -12.89 -8.43 -11.79
N ARG A 305 -12.74 -9.34 -12.76
CA ARG A 305 -12.09 -10.64 -12.55
C ARG A 305 -10.64 -10.49 -12.08
N HIS A 306 -9.85 -9.62 -12.70
CA HIS A 306 -8.46 -9.40 -12.31
C HIS A 306 -8.34 -8.74 -10.93
N VAL A 307 -9.27 -7.85 -10.58
CA VAL A 307 -9.35 -7.28 -9.22
C VAL A 307 -9.63 -8.39 -8.20
N LEU A 308 -10.55 -9.30 -8.52
CA LEU A 308 -10.91 -10.42 -7.64
C LEU A 308 -9.75 -11.41 -7.45
N GLU A 309 -9.06 -11.78 -8.53
CA GLU A 309 -7.83 -12.59 -8.49
C GLU A 309 -6.78 -11.95 -7.56
N THR A 310 -6.59 -10.63 -7.68
CA THR A 310 -5.62 -9.88 -6.86
C THR A 310 -6.05 -9.80 -5.40
N TYR A 311 -7.35 -9.61 -5.12
CA TYR A 311 -7.91 -9.63 -3.77
C TYR A 311 -7.70 -10.99 -3.07
N LEU A 312 -7.77 -12.08 -3.82
CA LEU A 312 -7.56 -13.42 -3.26
C LEU A 312 -6.10 -13.73 -2.94
N LEU A 313 -5.17 -13.04 -3.59
CA LEU A 313 -3.75 -13.08 -3.27
C LEU A 313 -3.34 -12.14 -2.13
N LEU A 314 -4.23 -11.21 -1.73
CA LEU A 314 -3.94 -10.25 -0.67
C LEU A 314 -3.87 -10.97 0.70
N PRO A 315 -2.73 -10.91 1.42
CA PRO A 315 -2.62 -11.47 2.76
C PRO A 315 -3.57 -10.77 3.72
N GLU A 316 -4.18 -11.53 4.64
CA GLU A 316 -5.07 -11.01 5.68
C GLU A 316 -6.20 -10.13 5.10
N SER A 317 -6.76 -10.52 3.95
CA SER A 317 -7.79 -9.75 3.24
C SER A 317 -9.06 -9.47 4.06
N GLY A 318 -9.29 -10.25 5.12
CA GLY A 318 -10.37 -10.06 6.09
C GLY A 318 -9.99 -9.19 7.30
N GLU A 319 -8.82 -8.56 7.33
CA GLU A 319 -8.33 -7.78 8.46
C GLU A 319 -8.02 -6.32 8.10
N GLY A 320 -8.02 -5.46 9.12
CA GLY A 320 -7.71 -4.04 9.02
C GLY A 320 -8.93 -3.14 8.82
N PRO A 321 -8.70 -1.81 8.74
CA PRO A 321 -9.75 -0.79 8.84
C PRO A 321 -10.75 -0.78 7.68
N VAL A 322 -10.40 -1.40 6.56
CA VAL A 322 -11.24 -1.45 5.35
C VAL A 322 -11.69 -2.85 4.96
N ALA A 323 -11.42 -3.86 5.79
CA ALA A 323 -11.73 -5.26 5.48
C ALA A 323 -13.22 -5.48 5.15
N VAL A 324 -14.11 -4.94 5.97
CA VAL A 324 -15.57 -5.09 5.78
C VAL A 324 -16.01 -4.48 4.46
N ASP A 325 -15.56 -3.26 4.15
CA ASP A 325 -15.92 -2.59 2.90
C ASP A 325 -15.29 -3.29 1.69
N LEU A 326 -14.03 -3.73 1.79
CA LEU A 326 -13.34 -4.48 0.75
C LEU A 326 -14.03 -5.82 0.45
N SER A 327 -14.36 -6.61 1.46
CA SER A 327 -15.08 -7.87 1.28
C SER A 327 -16.49 -7.66 0.75
N ARG A 328 -17.17 -6.56 1.09
CA ARG A 328 -18.45 -6.21 0.49
C ARG A 328 -18.32 -5.95 -0.99
N GLU A 329 -17.44 -5.05 -1.41
CA GLU A 329 -17.29 -4.74 -2.85
C GLU A 329 -16.78 -5.96 -3.64
N ALA A 330 -15.93 -6.80 -3.06
CA ALA A 330 -15.51 -8.07 -3.64
C ALA A 330 -16.69 -9.05 -3.80
N ALA A 331 -17.59 -9.12 -2.82
CA ALA A 331 -18.79 -9.95 -2.89
C ALA A 331 -19.77 -9.46 -3.97
N GLU A 332 -19.97 -8.15 -4.07
CA GLU A 332 -20.79 -7.54 -5.13
C GLU A 332 -20.19 -7.76 -6.53
N MET A 333 -18.87 -7.63 -6.67
CA MET A 333 -18.18 -7.96 -7.92
C MET A 333 -18.35 -9.45 -8.26
N SER A 334 -18.19 -10.33 -7.28
CA SER A 334 -18.36 -11.78 -7.47
C SER A 334 -19.78 -12.13 -7.95
N ALA A 335 -20.80 -11.51 -7.36
CA ALA A 335 -22.18 -11.70 -7.77
C ALA A 335 -22.42 -11.25 -9.21
N ARG A 336 -21.89 -10.08 -9.60
CA ARG A 336 -21.97 -9.56 -10.98
C ARG A 336 -21.23 -10.46 -11.99
N LEU A 337 -20.16 -11.13 -11.56
CA LEU A 337 -19.41 -12.12 -12.35
C LEU A 337 -20.07 -13.51 -12.35
N GLY A 338 -21.27 -13.67 -11.79
CA GLY A 338 -21.99 -14.95 -11.78
C GLY A 338 -21.58 -15.93 -10.67
N ALA A 339 -20.85 -15.47 -9.65
CA ALA A 339 -20.41 -16.26 -8.50
C ALA A 339 -20.98 -15.74 -7.15
N PRO A 340 -22.32 -15.62 -6.98
CA PRO A 340 -22.92 -15.05 -5.77
C PRO A 340 -22.66 -15.86 -4.50
N SER A 341 -22.64 -17.21 -4.55
CA SER A 341 -22.30 -18.05 -3.39
C SER A 341 -20.88 -17.81 -2.88
N PHE A 342 -19.94 -17.56 -3.80
CA PHE A 342 -18.58 -17.18 -3.42
C PHE A 342 -18.56 -15.81 -2.73
N GLY A 343 -19.30 -14.81 -3.26
CA GLY A 343 -19.48 -13.52 -2.59
C GLY A 343 -20.10 -13.64 -1.19
N ALA A 344 -21.09 -14.52 -1.01
CA ALA A 344 -21.69 -14.79 0.29
C ALA A 344 -20.69 -15.35 1.31
N ASN A 345 -19.77 -16.23 0.88
CA ASN A 345 -18.70 -16.76 1.72
C ASN A 345 -17.71 -15.64 2.13
N LEU A 346 -17.40 -14.71 1.21
CA LEU A 346 -16.55 -13.55 1.54
C LEU A 346 -17.19 -12.68 2.63
N LEU A 347 -18.48 -12.36 2.52
CA LEU A 347 -19.20 -11.61 3.55
C LEU A 347 -19.24 -12.38 4.88
N SER A 348 -19.51 -13.68 4.83
CA SER A 348 -19.59 -14.50 6.03
C SER A 348 -18.28 -14.51 6.81
N ARG A 349 -17.13 -14.58 6.13
CA ARG A 349 -15.79 -14.55 6.73
C ARG A 349 -15.52 -13.31 7.58
N VAL A 350 -15.98 -12.13 7.16
CA VAL A 350 -15.72 -10.87 7.88
C VAL A 350 -16.79 -10.50 8.90
N THR A 351 -17.85 -11.31 9.05
CA THR A 351 -18.99 -11.01 9.94
C THR A 351 -18.57 -10.67 11.37
N GLY A 352 -17.54 -11.34 11.88
CA GLY A 352 -17.04 -11.15 13.25
C GLY A 352 -16.48 -9.75 13.54
N ILE A 353 -16.10 -8.99 12.51
CA ILE A 353 -15.54 -7.64 12.64
C ILE A 353 -16.48 -6.54 12.10
N VAL A 354 -17.71 -6.90 11.71
CA VAL A 354 -18.70 -5.93 11.23
C VAL A 354 -19.25 -5.13 12.42
N PRO A 355 -19.21 -3.78 12.39
CA PRO A 355 -19.80 -2.97 13.44
C PRO A 355 -21.30 -3.23 13.59
N GLU A 356 -21.79 -3.29 14.82
CA GLU A 356 -23.20 -3.58 15.15
C GLU A 356 -24.22 -2.79 14.31
N PRO A 357 -24.06 -1.46 14.07
CA PRO A 357 -25.01 -0.70 13.25
C PRO A 357 -25.12 -1.16 11.79
N ARG A 358 -24.09 -1.86 11.27
CA ARG A 358 -24.03 -2.37 9.90
C ARG A 358 -24.33 -3.87 9.81
N LEU A 359 -24.38 -4.57 10.94
CA LEU A 359 -24.46 -6.03 10.99
C LEU A 359 -25.74 -6.56 10.35
N ALA A 360 -26.89 -5.92 10.59
CA ALA A 360 -28.16 -6.36 10.01
C ALA A 360 -28.14 -6.32 8.48
N GLU A 361 -27.72 -5.20 7.88
CA GLU A 361 -27.65 -5.10 6.41
C GLU A 361 -26.59 -6.05 5.83
N HIS A 362 -25.46 -6.23 6.52
CA HIS A 362 -24.42 -7.18 6.12
C HIS A 362 -24.93 -8.63 6.06
N LEU A 363 -25.60 -9.09 7.12
CA LEU A 363 -26.16 -10.44 7.19
C LEU A 363 -27.30 -10.62 6.17
N LEU A 364 -28.15 -9.61 6.00
CA LEU A 364 -29.19 -9.64 4.98
C LEU A 364 -28.58 -9.86 3.59
N ARG A 365 -27.53 -9.11 3.26
CA ARG A 365 -26.88 -9.21 1.96
C ARG A 365 -26.20 -10.58 1.75
N ALA A 366 -25.57 -11.12 2.79
CA ALA A 366 -24.99 -12.47 2.72
C ALA A 366 -26.06 -13.55 2.45
N ALA A 367 -27.21 -13.47 3.11
CA ALA A 367 -28.33 -14.39 2.87
C ALA A 367 -28.92 -14.24 1.45
N GLU A 368 -29.07 -13.01 0.97
CA GLU A 368 -29.50 -12.73 -0.42
C GLU A 368 -28.54 -13.37 -1.43
N LEU A 369 -27.22 -13.26 -1.22
CA LEU A 369 -26.20 -13.86 -2.09
C LEU A 369 -26.23 -15.39 -2.08
N TYR A 370 -26.45 -16.03 -0.93
CA TYR A 370 -26.65 -17.49 -0.91
C TYR A 370 -27.93 -17.90 -1.67
N LEU A 371 -29.03 -17.16 -1.53
CA LEU A 371 -30.26 -17.45 -2.29
C LEU A 371 -30.12 -17.23 -3.80
N MET A 372 -29.38 -16.19 -4.22
CA MET A 372 -29.04 -15.97 -5.63
C MET A 372 -28.17 -17.09 -6.18
N GLY A 373 -27.33 -17.71 -5.35
CA GLY A 373 -26.51 -18.86 -5.68
C GLY A 373 -27.18 -20.21 -5.46
N HIS A 374 -28.50 -20.26 -5.32
CA HIS A 374 -29.28 -21.47 -5.11
C HIS A 374 -28.90 -22.28 -3.85
N ASP A 375 -28.42 -21.63 -2.79
CA ASP A 375 -28.07 -22.22 -1.50
C ASP A 375 -29.01 -21.73 -0.36
N PRO A 376 -30.27 -22.22 -0.32
CA PRO A 376 -31.21 -21.82 0.73
C PRO A 376 -30.81 -22.34 2.12
N VAL A 377 -29.95 -23.36 2.21
CA VAL A 377 -29.50 -23.95 3.48
C VAL A 377 -28.58 -22.97 4.20
N ARG A 378 -27.53 -22.48 3.53
CA ARG A 378 -26.65 -21.46 4.14
C ARG A 378 -27.38 -20.15 4.39
N ALA A 379 -28.30 -19.74 3.49
CA ALA A 379 -29.15 -18.58 3.75
C ALA A 379 -29.96 -18.72 5.05
N ARG A 380 -30.46 -19.92 5.37
CA ARG A 380 -31.15 -20.21 6.63
C ARG A 380 -30.23 -20.10 7.84
N VAL A 381 -29.00 -20.61 7.75
CA VAL A 381 -28.00 -20.46 8.83
C VAL A 381 -27.73 -18.98 9.13
N ILE A 382 -27.65 -18.13 8.11
CA ILE A 382 -27.50 -16.68 8.29
C ILE A 382 -28.73 -16.07 8.98
N LEU A 383 -29.94 -16.50 8.63
CA LEU A 383 -31.19 -16.05 9.27
C LEU A 383 -31.23 -16.45 10.76
N GLU A 384 -30.90 -17.70 11.08
CA GLU A 384 -30.84 -18.21 12.46
C GLU A 384 -29.79 -17.43 13.28
N PHE A 385 -28.62 -17.16 12.69
CA PHE A 385 -27.61 -16.33 13.33
C PHE A 385 -28.11 -14.89 13.57
N ALA A 386 -28.75 -14.28 12.58
CA ALA A 386 -29.31 -12.93 12.69
C ALA A 386 -30.39 -12.84 13.78
N GLU A 387 -31.22 -13.88 13.94
CA GLU A 387 -32.21 -14.02 15.01
C GLU A 387 -31.53 -14.14 16.39
N SER A 388 -30.47 -14.96 16.49
CA SER A 388 -29.71 -15.13 17.74
C SER A 388 -29.04 -13.85 18.23
N ARG A 389 -28.73 -12.92 17.32
CA ARG A 389 -28.14 -11.61 17.62
C ARG A 389 -29.17 -10.56 18.02
N ALA A 390 -30.44 -10.95 18.21
CA ALA A 390 -31.52 -10.09 18.65
C ALA A 390 -31.68 -8.81 17.79
N LEU A 391 -31.43 -8.91 16.48
CA LEU A 391 -31.57 -7.80 15.53
C LEU A 391 -33.02 -7.27 15.41
N GLY A 392 -33.97 -7.91 16.09
CA GLY A 392 -35.23 -7.33 16.54
C GLY A 392 -36.04 -6.71 15.41
N LYS A 393 -36.14 -5.37 15.42
CA LYS A 393 -36.92 -4.59 14.44
C LYS A 393 -36.38 -4.70 13.01
N ALA A 394 -35.06 -4.81 12.83
CA ALA A 394 -34.46 -4.91 11.48
C ALA A 394 -34.98 -6.15 10.74
N LEU A 395 -35.14 -7.28 11.45
CA LEU A 395 -35.67 -8.52 10.87
C LEU A 395 -37.15 -8.43 10.46
N GLN A 396 -37.87 -7.40 10.88
CA GLN A 396 -39.28 -7.17 10.50
C GLN A 396 -39.43 -6.38 9.20
N GLU A 397 -38.33 -5.89 8.64
CA GLU A 397 -38.31 -5.17 7.38
C GLU A 397 -38.71 -6.06 6.20
N ARG A 398 -39.21 -5.42 5.13
CA ARG A 398 -39.77 -6.12 3.96
C ARG A 398 -38.74 -7.05 3.29
N ARG A 399 -37.47 -6.64 3.19
CA ARG A 399 -36.40 -7.44 2.57
C ARG A 399 -36.12 -8.71 3.37
N TRP A 400 -35.98 -8.61 4.70
CA TRP A 400 -35.81 -9.77 5.57
C TRP A 400 -36.95 -10.77 5.49
N LYS A 401 -38.21 -10.29 5.48
CA LYS A 401 -39.39 -11.15 5.29
C LYS A 401 -39.36 -11.89 3.95
N HIS A 402 -38.88 -11.23 2.89
CA HIS A 402 -38.72 -11.84 1.58
C HIS A 402 -37.65 -12.94 1.58
N VAL A 403 -36.46 -12.64 2.10
CA VAL A 403 -35.35 -13.61 2.24
C VAL A 403 -35.76 -14.82 3.08
N ARG A 404 -36.42 -14.60 4.22
CA ARG A 404 -36.96 -15.68 5.07
C ARG A 404 -37.94 -16.58 4.30
N LYS A 405 -38.86 -15.98 3.55
CA LYS A 405 -39.84 -16.73 2.75
C LYS A 405 -39.14 -17.62 1.70
N LEU A 406 -38.17 -17.08 0.97
CA LEU A 406 -37.41 -17.84 -0.04
C LEU A 406 -36.60 -18.98 0.58
N ALA A 407 -35.86 -18.69 1.66
CA ALA A 407 -35.04 -19.69 2.36
C ALA A 407 -35.86 -20.84 2.97
N MET A 408 -37.10 -20.58 3.42
CA MET A 408 -37.98 -21.62 3.94
C MET A 408 -38.60 -22.49 2.84
N ARG A 409 -38.86 -21.92 1.66
CA ARG A 409 -39.42 -22.65 0.52
C ARG A 409 -38.38 -23.42 -0.29
N GLY A 410 -37.09 -23.11 -0.11
CA GLY A 410 -36.03 -23.60 -0.99
C GLY A 410 -36.08 -22.96 -2.38
N GLU A 411 -36.76 -21.83 -2.52
CA GLU A 411 -36.86 -21.09 -3.79
C GLU A 411 -35.63 -20.18 -3.94
N PRO A 412 -35.00 -20.11 -5.13
CA PRO A 412 -33.91 -19.18 -5.36
C PRO A 412 -34.41 -17.73 -5.43
N ALA A 413 -33.53 -16.79 -5.10
CA ALA A 413 -33.80 -15.37 -5.34
C ALA A 413 -33.72 -15.05 -6.84
N ALA A 414 -34.57 -14.13 -7.31
CA ALA A 414 -34.45 -13.63 -8.68
C ALA A 414 -33.06 -13.04 -8.89
N SER A 415 -32.40 -13.40 -9.98
CA SER A 415 -31.11 -12.81 -10.35
C SER A 415 -31.25 -11.29 -10.50
N PRO A 416 -30.20 -10.50 -10.21
CA PRO A 416 -30.21 -9.07 -10.53
C PRO A 416 -30.54 -8.88 -12.02
N PRO A 417 -31.19 -7.75 -12.40
CA PRO A 417 -31.51 -7.48 -13.80
C PRO A 417 -30.23 -7.62 -14.63
N LYS A 418 -30.27 -8.51 -15.63
CA LYS A 418 -29.17 -8.64 -16.59
C LYS A 418 -29.12 -7.33 -17.38
N ASP A 419 -28.04 -6.57 -17.21
CA ASP A 419 -27.63 -5.66 -18.28
C ASP A 419 -27.34 -6.54 -19.51
N ASP A 420 -27.86 -6.18 -20.69
CA ASP A 420 -27.79 -6.94 -21.96
C ASP A 420 -26.36 -7.13 -22.53
N LYS A 421 -25.33 -7.16 -21.69
CA LYS A 421 -23.95 -7.45 -22.07
C LYS A 421 -23.70 -8.96 -22.11
N PRO A 422 -22.81 -9.43 -23.01
CA PRO A 422 -22.54 -10.85 -23.19
C PRO A 422 -22.12 -11.51 -21.87
N VAL A 423 -22.90 -12.49 -21.44
CA VAL A 423 -22.65 -13.30 -20.25
C VAL A 423 -21.47 -14.22 -20.54
N VAL A 424 -20.35 -14.00 -19.84
CA VAL A 424 -19.24 -14.96 -19.82
C VAL A 424 -19.75 -16.29 -19.22
N PRO A 425 -19.51 -17.46 -19.85
CA PRO A 425 -20.02 -18.74 -19.36
C PRO A 425 -19.61 -19.02 -17.91
N ILE A 426 -20.60 -19.32 -17.06
CA ILE A 426 -20.46 -19.52 -15.61
C ILE A 426 -19.51 -20.68 -15.27
N GLU A 427 -19.47 -21.72 -16.10
CA GLU A 427 -18.58 -22.89 -15.93
C GLU A 427 -17.10 -22.50 -16.09
N SER A 428 -16.79 -21.55 -16.98
CA SER A 428 -15.43 -21.02 -17.13
C SER A 428 -15.00 -20.19 -15.92
N ALA A 429 -15.89 -19.40 -15.32
CA ALA A 429 -15.49 -18.53 -14.21
C ALA A 429 -15.15 -19.31 -12.94
N ALA A 430 -15.94 -20.33 -12.57
CA ALA A 430 -15.68 -21.15 -11.39
C ALA A 430 -14.46 -22.06 -11.56
N GLU A 431 -14.32 -22.72 -12.71
CA GLU A 431 -13.15 -23.56 -13.02
C GLU A 431 -11.87 -22.73 -13.15
N THR A 432 -11.93 -21.54 -13.77
CA THR A 432 -10.74 -20.70 -13.88
C THR A 432 -10.42 -19.97 -12.58
N LEU A 433 -11.37 -19.75 -11.67
CA LEU A 433 -11.08 -19.26 -10.31
C LEU A 433 -10.44 -20.37 -9.46
N ALA A 434 -10.92 -21.61 -9.56
CA ALA A 434 -10.30 -22.78 -8.92
C ALA A 434 -8.89 -23.05 -9.47
N ALA A 435 -8.68 -22.89 -10.79
CA ALA A 435 -7.39 -23.03 -11.44
C ALA A 435 -6.43 -21.86 -11.15
N ALA A 436 -6.90 -20.61 -11.18
CA ALA A 436 -6.08 -19.42 -10.91
C ALA A 436 -5.60 -19.34 -9.47
N LEU A 437 -6.30 -19.99 -8.53
CA LEU A 437 -5.93 -20.00 -7.12
C LEU A 437 -5.05 -21.20 -6.73
N GLY A 438 -4.81 -22.15 -7.64
CA GLY A 438 -4.15 -23.43 -7.28
C GLY A 438 -4.83 -24.16 -6.10
N LEU A 439 -6.08 -23.79 -5.81
CA LEU A 439 -6.74 -24.10 -4.54
C LEU A 439 -7.30 -25.51 -4.54
N SER A 440 -7.51 -26.17 -5.69
CA SER A 440 -8.01 -27.55 -5.66
C SER A 440 -7.01 -28.46 -4.93
N ALA A 441 -5.70 -28.36 -5.22
CA ALA A 441 -4.68 -29.16 -4.57
C ALA A 441 -4.50 -28.83 -3.08
N ARG A 442 -4.56 -27.54 -2.70
CA ARG A 442 -4.42 -27.10 -1.30
C ARG A 442 -5.67 -27.37 -0.45
N ILE A 443 -6.87 -27.22 -1.02
CA ILE A 443 -8.14 -27.55 -0.35
C ILE A 443 -8.29 -29.07 -0.22
N GLU A 444 -7.90 -29.85 -1.23
CA GLU A 444 -7.94 -31.31 -1.15
C GLU A 444 -6.92 -31.85 -0.13
N ALA A 445 -5.70 -31.30 -0.06
CA ALA A 445 -4.73 -31.61 1.00
C ALA A 445 -5.25 -31.24 2.41
N PHE A 446 -5.88 -30.07 2.56
CA PHE A 446 -6.45 -29.60 3.81
C PHE A 446 -7.69 -30.41 4.24
N LEU A 447 -8.59 -30.76 3.31
CA LEU A 447 -9.82 -31.51 3.59
C LEU A 447 -9.58 -33.01 3.77
N THR A 448 -8.54 -33.58 3.14
CA THR A 448 -8.19 -35.00 3.28
C THR A 448 -7.22 -35.27 4.44
N GLY A 449 -6.70 -34.22 5.09
CA GLY A 449 -5.71 -34.35 6.17
C GLY A 449 -4.38 -34.94 5.70
N LYS A 450 -4.15 -35.03 4.38
CA LYS A 450 -2.86 -35.40 3.80
C LYS A 450 -2.03 -34.13 3.63
N GLU A 451 -1.40 -33.68 4.72
CA GLU A 451 -0.15 -32.95 4.59
C GLU A 451 0.89 -33.95 4.06
N GLU A 452 1.07 -34.01 2.74
CA GLU A 452 2.35 -34.48 2.22
C GLU A 452 3.38 -33.44 2.66
N ALA A 453 4.14 -33.78 3.70
CA ALA A 453 5.36 -33.09 4.05
C ALA A 453 6.15 -32.89 2.74
N PRO A 454 6.63 -31.66 2.44
CA PRO A 454 7.39 -31.43 1.22
C PRO A 454 8.48 -32.49 1.17
N ALA A 455 8.47 -33.30 0.11
CA ALA A 455 9.51 -34.29 -0.13
C ALA A 455 10.84 -33.57 0.08
N ALA A 456 11.59 -34.00 1.09
CA ALA A 456 12.90 -33.45 1.38
C ALA A 456 13.65 -33.39 0.05
N ALA A 457 14.11 -32.20 -0.33
CA ALA A 457 14.94 -32.03 -1.49
C ALA A 457 16.00 -33.14 -1.46
N PRO A 458 16.23 -33.88 -2.56
CA PRO A 458 17.29 -34.86 -2.60
C PRO A 458 18.56 -34.15 -2.15
N ALA A 459 19.17 -34.69 -1.08
CA ALA A 459 20.47 -34.21 -0.61
C ALA A 459 21.38 -34.11 -1.84
N PRO A 460 22.15 -33.02 -2.00
CA PRO A 460 23.13 -32.94 -3.08
C PRO A 460 23.99 -34.20 -2.98
N ALA A 461 24.03 -34.95 -4.09
CA ALA A 461 24.93 -36.08 -4.22
C ALA A 461 26.32 -35.60 -3.82
N GLY A 462 26.87 -36.23 -2.78
CA GLY A 462 28.20 -35.91 -2.30
C GLY A 462 29.20 -36.15 -3.43
N ASP A 463 29.67 -35.07 -4.04
CA ASP A 463 30.92 -35.10 -4.76
C ASP A 463 32.01 -35.47 -3.77
N GLY A 464 32.66 -36.60 -4.05
CA GLY A 464 33.75 -37.14 -3.25
C GLY A 464 34.88 -36.12 -3.06
N PRO A 465 35.80 -36.38 -2.11
CA PRO A 465 36.90 -35.48 -1.82
C PRO A 465 37.72 -35.21 -3.08
N SER A 466 37.72 -33.95 -3.50
CA SER A 466 38.63 -33.46 -4.52
C SER A 466 40.07 -33.74 -4.07
N PRO A 467 40.93 -34.30 -4.94
CA PRO A 467 42.33 -34.50 -4.61
C PRO A 467 43.02 -33.14 -4.37
N PRO A 468 44.04 -33.09 -3.50
CA PRO A 468 44.75 -31.86 -3.21
C PRO A 468 45.40 -31.29 -4.48
N PRO A 469 45.49 -29.95 -4.62
CA PRO A 469 46.13 -29.34 -5.76
C PRO A 469 47.61 -29.73 -5.81
N ALA A 470 48.02 -30.24 -6.97
CA ALA A 470 49.40 -30.54 -7.29
C ALA A 470 50.26 -29.28 -7.08
N ALA A 471 51.25 -29.41 -6.20
CA ALA A 471 52.30 -28.43 -6.04
C ALA A 471 53.02 -28.26 -7.39
N ALA A 472 53.03 -27.03 -7.90
CA ALA A 472 53.91 -26.66 -8.99
C ALA A 472 55.36 -26.75 -8.48
N GLY A 473 56.01 -27.87 -8.81
CA GLY A 473 57.43 -28.08 -8.63
C GLY A 473 58.21 -27.04 -9.43
N SER A 474 59.00 -26.25 -8.71
CA SER A 474 60.14 -25.53 -9.26
C SER A 474 61.22 -26.56 -9.65
N PRO A 475 61.96 -26.36 -10.74
CA PRO A 475 63.05 -27.26 -11.10
C PRO A 475 64.28 -27.00 -10.20
N GLU A 476 64.63 -27.99 -9.38
CA GLU A 476 66.02 -28.36 -9.08
C GLU A 476 66.71 -28.70 -10.42
N ASP A 477 67.97 -28.39 -10.73
CA ASP A 477 69.17 -28.72 -9.98
C ASP A 477 70.36 -27.97 -10.60
N ARG A 478 71.24 -27.43 -9.76
CA ARG A 478 72.70 -27.58 -9.92
C ARG A 478 73.39 -27.26 -8.60
N ALA A 479 73.70 -28.33 -7.89
CA ALA A 479 74.65 -28.37 -6.79
C ALA A 479 76.04 -27.89 -7.23
N GLN A 480 76.74 -27.19 -6.32
CA GLN A 480 78.14 -27.45 -5.95
C GLN A 480 78.50 -26.68 -4.64
N PRO A 481 79.55 -27.09 -3.91
CA PRO A 481 79.53 -27.14 -2.44
C PRO A 481 80.26 -25.99 -1.73
N ASN A 482 79.97 -25.84 -0.44
CA ASN A 482 80.80 -25.21 0.61
C ASN A 482 82.23 -25.85 0.65
N PRO A 483 83.30 -25.25 1.25
CA PRO A 483 83.30 -24.34 2.41
C PRO A 483 84.44 -23.26 2.45
N GLN A 484 84.47 -22.47 3.54
CA GLN A 484 85.59 -21.74 4.20
C GLN A 484 85.23 -20.25 4.47
N GLU A 485 84.98 -19.85 5.72
CA GLU A 485 85.95 -19.43 6.77
C GLU A 485 86.66 -18.09 6.55
N THR A 486 86.83 -17.35 7.66
CA THR A 486 87.56 -16.08 7.92
C THR A 486 86.77 -14.77 7.66
N LYS A 487 86.48 -13.94 8.68
CA LYS A 487 87.35 -12.94 9.36
C LYS A 487 87.99 -12.02 8.30
N GLU A 488 87.88 -10.69 8.29
CA GLU A 488 88.12 -9.72 9.35
C GLU A 488 87.78 -8.29 8.84
N LYS A 489 87.59 -7.39 9.80
CA LYS A 489 87.73 -5.91 9.76
C LYS A 489 88.49 -5.29 8.56
N GLN A 490 87.88 -4.30 7.91
CA GLN A 490 88.20 -2.85 8.03
C GLN A 490 87.24 -2.03 7.17
#